data_AF-A0A7K2P514-F1
#
_entry.id   AF-A0A7K2P514-F1
#
_cell.length_a   1.000
_cell.length_b   1.000
_cell.length_c   1.000
_cell.angle_alpha   90.00
_cell.angle_beta   90.00
_cell.angle_gamma   90.00
#
_symmetry.space_group_name_H-M   'P 1'
#
loop_
_entity.id
_entity.type
_entity.pdbx_description
1 polymer ?
#
loop_
_entity_poly.entity_id
_entity_poly.type
_entity_poly.pdbx_seq_one_letter_code
_entity_poly.pdbx_strand_id
1 'polypeptide(L)'
;MPPAVHRRAPANRCTSLPSDWCDARHSQAHERSPPRPAAHCRVRRKRGHVLSVHDDLSSVQRSLDELSRTVTRLEQQLGSGDLEVRRVRTDADHLRESVALLRAAAAAPEAPRRPDLVPIPDTPYDGSLWTDSDDEGLGARDRRAP
;
A
#
# COMPACT_ATOMS: atom_id res chain seq x y z
N MET A 1 26.66 -25.40 56.62
CA MET A 1 26.80 -24.10 55.92
C MET A 1 27.24 -24.38 54.48
N PRO A 2 26.72 -23.63 53.48
CA PRO A 2 26.68 -24.03 52.08
C PRO A 2 28.00 -23.70 51.34
N PRO A 3 28.12 -24.06 50.06
CA PRO A 3 28.00 -22.96 49.11
C PRO A 3 27.02 -23.20 47.96
N ALA A 4 26.49 -22.07 47.51
CA ALA A 4 25.41 -21.87 46.58
C ALA A 4 25.68 -22.45 45.18
N VAL A 5 24.70 -23.20 44.68
CA VAL A 5 24.61 -23.63 43.29
C VAL A 5 24.07 -22.44 42.47
N HIS A 6 24.98 -21.67 41.87
CA HIS A 6 24.60 -20.68 40.86
C HIS A 6 24.29 -21.37 39.53
N ARG A 7 23.02 -21.73 39.32
CA ARG A 7 22.52 -22.09 37.99
C ARG A 7 22.49 -20.85 37.11
N ARG A 8 23.38 -20.82 36.11
CA ARG A 8 23.36 -19.85 35.01
C ARG A 8 22.01 -19.94 34.27
N ALA A 9 21.34 -18.82 34.17
CA ALA A 9 20.19 -18.63 33.29
C ALA A 9 20.64 -18.64 31.81
N PRO A 10 19.99 -19.41 30.92
CA PRO A 10 20.16 -19.20 29.48
C PRO A 10 19.28 -18.02 29.03
N ALA A 11 19.94 -16.98 28.52
CA ALA A 11 19.32 -15.82 27.89
C ALA A 11 18.82 -16.16 26.47
N ASN A 12 17.75 -16.96 26.34
CA ASN A 12 17.29 -17.38 25.01
C ASN A 12 15.77 -17.56 24.96
N ARG A 13 15.04 -16.52 24.53
CA ARG A 13 13.89 -16.61 23.59
C ARG A 13 13.30 -15.22 23.32
N CYS A 14 13.81 -14.56 22.28
CA CYS A 14 12.92 -13.84 21.38
C CYS A 14 12.21 -14.90 20.55
N THR A 15 10.96 -15.22 20.92
CA THR A 15 10.04 -15.95 20.04
C THR A 15 9.08 -14.95 19.43
N SER A 16 8.69 -15.23 18.18
CA SER A 16 7.65 -14.60 17.36
C SER A 16 8.00 -13.31 16.61
N LEU A 17 8.79 -13.47 15.54
CA LEU A 17 8.52 -12.79 14.26
C LEU A 17 8.52 -13.88 13.18
N PRO A 18 7.45 -14.01 12.36
CA PRO A 18 7.41 -14.98 11.26
C PRO A 18 8.43 -14.62 10.19
N SER A 19 9.35 -15.55 9.96
CA SER A 19 10.26 -15.56 8.83
C SER A 19 9.54 -16.19 7.64
N ASP A 20 9.21 -15.41 6.61
CA ASP A 20 8.90 -15.92 5.27
C ASP A 20 9.23 -14.85 4.22
N TRP A 21 10.52 -14.58 4.05
CA TRP A 21 11.05 -13.96 2.83
C TRP A 21 12.55 -14.24 2.73
N CYS A 22 12.93 -15.50 2.49
CA CYS A 22 14.29 -15.85 2.11
C CYS A 22 14.42 -17.28 1.55
N ASP A 23 13.59 -17.65 0.57
CA ASP A 23 13.91 -18.78 -0.31
C ASP A 23 14.73 -18.28 -1.52
N ALA A 24 16.04 -18.15 -1.30
CA ALA A 24 17.03 -18.10 -2.38
C ALA A 24 18.43 -18.41 -1.84
N ARG A 25 18.64 -19.59 -1.24
CA ARG A 25 20.00 -20.11 -0.99
C ARG A 25 20.10 -21.63 -1.07
N HIS A 26 20.41 -22.11 -2.27
CA HIS A 26 21.27 -23.25 -2.58
C HIS A 26 21.79 -23.02 -4.01
N SER A 27 23.04 -23.23 -4.42
CA SER A 27 24.25 -23.71 -3.76
C SER A 27 25.45 -23.41 -4.68
N GLN A 28 26.63 -23.18 -4.07
CA GLN A 28 28.01 -23.38 -4.55
C GLN A 28 28.43 -22.83 -5.93
N ALA A 29 29.25 -21.78 -6.00
CA ALA A 29 30.72 -21.82 -5.86
C ALA A 29 31.44 -22.51 -7.03
N HIS A 30 31.74 -21.78 -8.10
CA HIS A 30 32.94 -21.99 -8.93
C HIS A 30 33.36 -20.65 -9.59
N GLU A 31 34.66 -20.35 -9.49
CA GLU A 31 35.49 -19.58 -10.44
C GLU A 31 35.55 -18.03 -10.39
N ARG A 32 36.65 -17.56 -9.77
CA ARG A 32 37.59 -16.50 -10.20
C ARG A 32 37.09 -15.41 -11.18
N SER A 33 36.62 -14.29 -10.62
CA SER A 33 36.99 -12.90 -10.97
C SER A 33 36.10 -11.92 -10.18
N PRO A 34 36.60 -10.77 -9.70
CA PRO A 34 35.75 -9.80 -9.01
C PRO A 34 34.87 -9.06 -10.03
N PRO A 35 33.52 -9.11 -9.92
CA PRO A 35 32.71 -8.16 -10.65
C PRO A 35 32.85 -6.77 -10.00
N ARG A 36 32.91 -5.77 -10.89
CA ARG A 36 32.96 -4.32 -10.64
C ARG A 36 32.04 -3.92 -9.47
N PRO A 37 32.40 -2.90 -8.65
CA PRO A 37 31.58 -2.51 -7.52
C PRO A 37 30.17 -2.22 -8.00
N ALA A 38 29.21 -3.00 -7.48
CA ALA A 38 27.79 -2.78 -7.68
C ALA A 38 27.51 -1.30 -7.40
N ALA A 39 26.82 -0.67 -8.36
CA ALA A 39 26.30 0.67 -8.20
C ALA A 39 25.64 0.75 -6.84
N HIS A 40 26.27 1.53 -5.97
CA HIS A 40 25.87 1.71 -4.59
C HIS A 40 24.39 2.07 -4.62
N CYS A 41 23.52 1.26 -3.99
CA CYS A 41 22.22 1.73 -3.57
C CYS A 41 22.51 2.88 -2.62
N ARG A 42 22.60 4.08 -3.18
CA ARG A 42 22.90 5.30 -2.45
C ARG A 42 21.62 5.62 -1.69
N VAL A 43 21.44 4.96 -0.55
CA VAL A 43 20.44 5.32 0.46
C VAL A 43 20.79 6.73 0.87
N ARG A 44 20.20 7.72 0.18
CA ARG A 44 20.35 9.12 0.52
C ARG A 44 19.61 9.30 1.84
N ARG A 45 20.33 9.14 2.95
CA ARG A 45 19.89 9.64 4.26
C ARG A 45 19.84 11.16 4.15
N LYS A 46 18.67 11.70 3.78
CA LYS A 46 18.43 13.14 3.77
C LYS A 46 18.39 13.59 5.23
N ARG A 47 19.43 14.31 5.65
CA ARG A 47 19.53 14.98 6.94
C ARG A 47 18.34 15.93 7.09
N GLY A 48 17.85 16.06 8.33
CA GLY A 48 16.60 16.73 8.69
C GLY A 48 16.34 18.03 7.93
N HIS A 49 15.24 18.04 7.19
CA HIS A 49 14.46 19.24 6.93
C HIS A 49 13.14 19.02 7.66
N VAL A 50 12.68 20.02 8.41
CA VAL A 50 11.26 20.11 8.73
C VAL A 50 10.59 20.38 7.38
N LEU A 51 10.23 19.32 6.65
CA LEU A 51 9.61 19.46 5.34
C LEU A 51 8.18 19.93 5.56
N SER A 52 7.80 20.96 4.81
CA SER A 52 6.39 21.36 4.73
C SER A 52 5.60 20.19 4.15
N VAL A 53 4.33 20.05 4.53
CA VAL A 53 3.40 19.08 3.93
C VAL A 53 3.44 19.16 2.40
N HIS A 54 3.61 20.37 1.85
CA HIS A 54 3.72 20.56 0.41
C HIS A 54 5.00 19.98 -0.21
N ASP A 55 6.13 20.05 0.51
CA ASP A 55 7.40 19.47 0.08
C ASP A 55 7.35 17.93 0.14
N ASP A 56 6.69 17.39 1.16
CA ASP A 56 6.46 15.95 1.31
C ASP A 56 5.58 15.43 0.17
N LEU A 57 4.46 16.10 -0.12
CA LEU A 57 3.60 15.76 -1.27
C LEU A 57 4.37 15.83 -2.60
N SER A 58 5.20 16.86 -2.77
CA SER A 58 6.06 16.98 -3.96
C SER A 58 7.11 15.86 -4.02
N SER A 59 7.57 15.36 -2.87
CA SER A 59 8.48 14.23 -2.79
C SER A 59 7.79 12.90 -3.12
N VAL A 60 6.55 12.71 -2.67
CA VAL A 60 5.72 11.55 -3.00
C VAL A 60 5.45 11.50 -4.51
N GLN A 61 5.06 12.62 -5.12
CA GLN A 61 4.84 12.70 -6.58
C GLN A 61 6.09 12.27 -7.37
N ARG A 62 7.27 12.80 -7.00
CA ARG A 62 8.53 12.39 -7.63
C ARG A 62 8.82 10.90 -7.49
N SER A 63 8.50 10.31 -6.33
CA SER A 63 8.65 8.87 -6.11
C SER A 63 7.67 8.04 -6.96
N LEU A 64 6.43 8.51 -7.15
CA LEU A 64 5.46 7.86 -8.05
C LEU A 64 5.90 7.92 -9.51
N ASP A 65 6.51 9.03 -9.94
CA ASP A 65 7.07 9.16 -11.29
C ASP A 65 8.29 8.28 -11.52
N GLU A 66 9.09 8.04 -10.49
CA GLU A 66 10.12 7.01 -10.54
C GLU A 66 9.52 5.60 -10.60
N LEU A 67 8.51 5.31 -9.77
CA LEU A 67 7.82 4.02 -9.76
C LEU A 67 7.21 3.69 -11.13
N SER A 68 6.53 4.62 -11.78
CA SER A 68 5.96 4.32 -13.10
C SER A 68 7.03 4.10 -14.15
N ARG A 69 8.15 4.83 -14.09
CA ARG A 69 9.28 4.58 -15.00
C ARG A 69 9.88 3.19 -14.79
N THR A 70 10.01 2.72 -13.55
CA THR A 70 10.50 1.37 -13.26
C THR A 70 9.50 0.30 -13.69
N VAL A 71 8.19 0.52 -13.50
CA VAL A 71 7.12 -0.39 -13.96
C VAL A 71 7.09 -0.48 -15.48
N THR A 72 7.20 0.63 -16.21
CA THR A 72 7.29 0.59 -17.69
C THR A 72 8.51 -0.19 -18.17
N ARG A 73 9.66 -0.04 -17.49
CA ARG A 73 10.84 -0.85 -17.80
C ARG A 73 10.60 -2.33 -17.51
N LEU A 74 9.90 -2.65 -16.42
CA LEU A 74 9.53 -4.02 -16.07
C LEU A 74 8.57 -4.62 -17.12
N GLU A 75 7.60 -3.84 -17.60
CA GLU A 75 6.68 -4.22 -18.68
C GLU A 75 7.44 -4.60 -19.96
N GLN A 76 8.50 -3.86 -20.30
CA GLN A 76 9.36 -4.17 -21.45
C GLN A 76 10.18 -5.46 -21.26
N GLN A 77 10.51 -5.83 -20.01
CA GLN A 77 11.29 -7.03 -19.70
C GLN A 77 10.43 -8.29 -19.58
N LEU A 78 9.22 -8.17 -19.01
CA LEU A 78 8.28 -9.27 -18.81
C LEU A 78 7.33 -9.48 -20.00
N GLY A 79 7.22 -8.50 -20.89
CA GLY A 79 6.29 -8.48 -22.01
C GLY A 79 4.93 -7.87 -21.62
N SER A 80 4.27 -7.25 -22.61
CA SER A 80 3.04 -6.45 -22.42
C SER A 80 1.79 -7.23 -21.99
N GLY A 81 1.89 -8.56 -21.82
CA GLY A 81 0.78 -9.46 -21.51
C GLY A 81 0.60 -9.77 -20.03
N ASP A 82 1.52 -9.36 -19.16
CA ASP A 82 1.45 -9.66 -17.74
C ASP A 82 0.36 -8.84 -17.05
N LEU A 83 -0.64 -9.53 -16.48
CA LEU A 83 -1.77 -8.93 -15.78
C LEU A 83 -1.32 -8.13 -14.54
N GLU A 84 -0.30 -8.60 -13.83
CA GLU A 84 0.16 -7.96 -12.60
C GLU A 84 0.87 -6.65 -12.91
N VAL A 85 1.63 -6.58 -14.01
CA VAL A 85 2.24 -5.32 -14.47
C VAL A 85 1.18 -4.29 -14.83
N ARG A 86 0.11 -4.73 -15.52
CA ARG A 86 -1.03 -3.86 -15.84
C ARG A 86 -1.73 -3.36 -14.59
N ARG A 87 -1.94 -4.24 -13.59
CA ARG A 87 -2.55 -3.89 -12.31
C ARG A 87 -1.72 -2.86 -11.56
N VAL A 88 -0.41 -3.10 -11.41
CA VAL A 88 0.51 -2.17 -10.75
C VAL A 88 0.52 -0.81 -11.45
N ARG A 89 0.44 -0.76 -12.78
CA ARG A 89 0.33 0.49 -13.53
C ARG A 89 -0.96 1.24 -13.19
N THR A 90 -2.10 0.55 -13.23
CA THR A 90 -3.40 1.12 -12.85
C THR A 90 -3.37 1.65 -11.40
N ASP A 91 -2.80 0.88 -10.47
CA ASP A 91 -2.67 1.29 -9.07
C ASP A 91 -1.78 2.53 -8.92
N ALA A 92 -0.67 2.63 -9.66
CA ALA A 92 0.18 3.80 -9.66
C ALA A 92 -0.53 5.05 -10.18
N ASP A 93 -1.39 4.90 -11.20
CA ASP A 93 -2.20 5.99 -11.75
C ASP A 93 -3.29 6.43 -10.75
N HIS A 94 -3.96 5.48 -10.08
CA HIS A 94 -4.90 5.78 -9.00
C HIS A 94 -4.22 6.49 -7.82
N LEU A 95 -2.99 6.10 -7.46
CA LEU A 95 -2.23 6.77 -6.41
C LEU A 95 -1.84 8.20 -6.82
N ARG A 96 -1.47 8.44 -8.09
CA ARG A 96 -1.23 9.80 -8.58
C ARG A 96 -2.45 10.69 -8.45
N GLU A 97 -3.61 10.19 -8.85
CA GLU A 97 -4.88 10.91 -8.72
C GLU A 97 -5.19 11.22 -7.25
N SER A 98 -5.06 10.21 -6.39
CA SER A 98 -5.29 10.36 -4.94
C SER A 98 -4.36 11.41 -4.32
N VAL A 99 -3.10 11.46 -4.73
CA VAL A 99 -2.12 12.46 -4.25
C VAL A 99 -2.43 13.85 -4.83
N ALA A 100 -2.92 13.95 -6.05
CA ALA A 100 -3.37 15.22 -6.63
C ALA A 100 -4.56 15.79 -5.84
N LEU A 101 -5.54 14.96 -5.50
CA LEU A 101 -6.67 15.33 -4.65
C LEU A 101 -6.20 15.76 -3.25
N LEU A 102 -5.27 15.03 -2.64
CA LEU A 102 -4.70 15.38 -1.34
C LEU A 102 -3.97 16.73 -1.38
N ARG A 103 -3.24 17.01 -2.46
CA ARG A 103 -2.58 18.31 -2.66
C ARG A 103 -3.58 19.44 -2.83
N ALA A 104 -4.66 19.22 -3.56
CA ALA A 104 -5.74 20.20 -3.71
C ALA A 104 -6.41 20.48 -2.35
N ALA A 105 -6.68 19.45 -1.55
CA ALA A 105 -7.23 19.60 -0.20
C ALA A 105 -6.27 20.37 0.73
N ALA A 106 -4.95 20.10 0.66
CA ALA A 106 -3.95 20.81 1.46
C ALA A 106 -3.70 22.26 1.01
N ALA A 107 -3.99 22.59 -0.26
CA ALA A 107 -3.86 23.94 -0.80
C ALA A 107 -5.13 24.78 -0.65
N ALA A 108 -6.27 24.13 -0.38
CA ALA A 108 -7.52 24.83 -0.10
C ALA A 108 -7.37 25.62 1.21
N PRO A 109 -7.65 26.94 1.23
CA PRO A 109 -7.64 27.70 2.46
C PRO A 109 -8.63 27.07 3.47
N GLU A 110 -8.20 26.98 4.73
CA GLU A 110 -8.97 26.48 5.87
C GLU A 110 -10.24 27.34 6.08
N ALA A 111 -11.28 27.08 5.29
CA ALA A 111 -12.64 27.48 5.56
C ALA A 111 -13.59 26.73 4.61
N PRO A 112 -14.04 25.52 4.97
CA PRO A 112 -15.36 25.15 4.56
C PRO A 112 -16.30 26.06 5.37
N ARG A 113 -16.93 27.03 4.70
CA ARG A 113 -18.28 27.43 5.13
C ARG A 113 -19.01 26.11 5.30
N ARG A 114 -19.32 25.71 6.54
CA ARG A 114 -20.19 24.56 6.79
C ARG A 114 -21.36 24.74 5.81
N PRO A 115 -21.58 23.80 4.86
CA PRO A 115 -22.73 23.91 4.00
C PRO A 115 -23.94 24.08 4.92
N ASP A 116 -24.84 24.97 4.53
CA ASP A 116 -26.02 25.26 5.34
C ASP A 116 -26.69 23.94 5.70
N LEU A 117 -26.79 23.67 7.00
CA LEU A 117 -27.24 22.38 7.48
C LEU A 117 -28.73 22.30 7.21
N VAL A 118 -29.12 21.52 6.20
CA VAL A 118 -30.53 21.23 5.97
C VAL A 118 -30.99 20.29 7.10
N PRO A 119 -31.94 20.71 7.95
CA PRO A 119 -32.46 19.85 8.99
C PRO A 119 -33.18 18.67 8.34
N ILE A 120 -32.68 17.45 8.58
CA ILE A 120 -33.37 16.22 8.19
C ILE A 120 -34.42 15.96 9.27
N PRO A 121 -35.71 15.88 8.92
CA PRO A 121 -36.74 15.55 9.89
C PRO A 121 -36.51 14.14 10.46
N ASP A 122 -36.57 14.00 11.78
CA ASP A 122 -36.57 12.70 12.46
C ASP A 122 -37.89 11.92 12.27
N THR A 123 -38.74 12.36 11.34
CA THR A 123 -39.99 11.67 11.01
C THR A 123 -39.65 10.34 10.35
N PRO A 124 -40.06 9.20 10.93
CA PRO A 124 -39.85 7.90 10.31
C PRO A 124 -40.41 7.93 8.89
N TYR A 125 -39.62 7.46 7.93
CA TYR A 125 -40.12 7.28 6.57
C TYR A 125 -41.36 6.39 6.59
N ASP A 126 -42.31 6.66 5.69
CA ASP A 126 -43.47 5.80 5.52
C ASP A 126 -42.99 4.40 5.12
N GLY A 127 -43.31 3.39 5.94
CA GLY A 127 -42.94 1.99 5.68
C GLY A 127 -43.59 1.43 4.42
N SER A 128 -44.67 2.06 3.92
CA SER A 128 -45.28 1.69 2.63
C SER A 128 -44.33 1.89 1.44
N LEU A 129 -43.34 2.80 1.57
CA LEU A 129 -42.33 3.06 0.53
C LEU A 129 -41.36 1.89 0.31
N TRP A 130 -41.23 0.98 1.28
CA TRP A 130 -40.27 -0.13 1.26
C TRP A 130 -40.93 -1.52 1.25
N THR A 131 -42.26 -1.57 1.10
CA THR A 131 -43.04 -2.82 1.18
C THR A 131 -42.73 -3.81 0.05
N ASP A 132 -42.27 -3.33 -1.11
CA ASP A 132 -41.91 -4.14 -2.28
C ASP A 132 -40.39 -4.32 -2.44
N SER A 133 -39.59 -3.77 -1.52
CA SER A 133 -38.12 -3.85 -1.59
C SER A 133 -37.57 -5.24 -1.21
N ASP A 134 -38.37 -6.07 -0.52
CA ASP A 134 -38.00 -7.43 -0.14
C ASP A 134 -38.24 -8.47 -1.25
N ASP A 135 -38.98 -8.12 -2.33
CA ASP A 135 -39.26 -9.05 -3.45
C ASP A 135 -38.14 -9.06 -4.51
N GLU A 136 -37.16 -8.15 -4.40
CA GLU A 136 -35.92 -8.23 -5.16
C GLU A 136 -34.92 -9.18 -4.47
N GLY A 137 -35.18 -10.49 -4.51
CA GLY A 137 -34.09 -11.44 -4.30
C GLY A 137 -34.39 -12.86 -3.87
N LEU A 138 -35.02 -13.66 -4.73
CA LEU A 138 -34.51 -15.00 -4.99
C LEU A 138 -34.41 -15.16 -6.50
N GLY A 139 -33.21 -14.97 -7.06
CA GLY A 139 -32.93 -15.40 -8.42
C GLY A 139 -33.47 -16.82 -8.57
N ALA A 140 -34.53 -16.96 -9.39
CA ALA A 140 -35.25 -18.21 -9.52
C ALA A 140 -34.24 -19.34 -9.71
N ARG A 141 -34.23 -20.31 -8.78
CA ARG A 141 -33.26 -21.42 -8.74
C ARG A 141 -33.21 -22.24 -10.04
N ASP A 142 -34.17 -22.03 -10.94
CA ASP A 142 -34.35 -22.78 -12.17
C ASP A 142 -34.17 -21.97 -13.47
N ARG A 143 -33.77 -20.69 -13.42
CA ARG A 143 -33.41 -19.96 -14.64
C ARG A 143 -31.93 -20.15 -14.96
N ARG A 144 -31.61 -21.19 -15.73
CA ARG A 144 -30.34 -21.27 -16.46
C ARG A 144 -30.32 -20.13 -17.47
N ALA A 145 -29.39 -19.19 -17.33
CA ALA A 145 -29.12 -18.20 -18.36
C ALA A 145 -28.76 -18.93 -19.67
N PRO A 146 -29.32 -18.51 -20.82
CA PRO A 146 -29.15 -19.20 -22.10
C PRO A 146 -27.69 -19.26 -22.57
#